data_AF-A0A2G9MAQ5-F1
#
_entry.id   AF-A0A2G9MAQ5-F1
#
_cell.length_a   1.000
_cell.length_b   1.000
_cell.length_c   1.000
_cell.angle_alpha   90.00
_cell.angle_beta   90.00
_cell.angle_gamma   90.00
#
_symmetry.space_group_name_H-M   'P 1'
#
loop_
_entity.id
_entity.type
_entity.pdbx_description
1 polymer ?
#
loop_
_entity_poly.entity_id
_entity_poly.type
_entity_poly.pdbx_seq_one_letter_code
_entity_poly.pdbx_strand_id
1 'polypeptide(L)'
;MQTRTRGRTFTGIVVAARMQHTATVEWPRRKNVQKYERYEKARTRVKAHNPPEINAQEGDIVRIVECKPLSKTKHFIITEKIKHEKLFAAKQELQEEGKVRREKKQEKGQEE
;
A
#
# COMPACT_ATOMS: atom_id res chain seq x y z
N MET A 1 18.07 12.51 8.94
CA MET A 1 17.66 13.94 8.81
C MET A 1 16.17 14.03 9.03
N GLN A 2 15.72 14.56 10.18
CA GLN A 2 14.30 14.66 10.52
C GLN A 2 13.68 15.86 9.80
N THR A 3 12.87 15.61 8.77
CA THR A 3 12.11 16.69 8.13
C THR A 3 10.99 17.14 9.07
N ARG A 4 10.87 18.45 9.34
CA ARG A 4 9.77 18.99 10.14
C ARG A 4 8.43 18.64 9.49
N THR A 5 7.58 17.92 10.23
CA THR A 5 6.22 17.55 9.83
C THR A 5 5.24 18.63 10.22
N ARG A 6 4.30 18.94 9.32
CA ARG A 6 3.22 19.91 9.54
C ARG A 6 2.02 19.46 8.70
N GLY A 7 0.82 19.50 9.24
CA GLY A 7 -0.42 19.25 8.48
C GLY A 7 -1.11 17.93 8.81
N ARG A 8 -1.72 17.31 7.80
CA ARG A 8 -2.65 16.18 7.98
C ARG A 8 -1.90 14.88 8.23
N THR A 9 -2.53 14.01 9.03
CA THR A 9 -2.03 12.67 9.32
C THR A 9 -3.00 11.64 8.74
N PHE A 10 -2.47 10.62 8.06
CA PHE A 10 -3.25 9.51 7.53
C PHE A 10 -2.68 8.18 8.03
N THR A 11 -3.55 7.18 8.12
CA THR A 11 -3.16 5.81 8.46
C THR A 11 -3.53 4.92 7.29
N GLY A 12 -2.60 4.07 6.85
CA GLY A 12 -2.81 3.19 5.70
C GLY A 12 -1.85 2.01 5.71
N ILE A 13 -2.04 1.12 4.74
CA ILE A 13 -1.26 -0.10 4.57
C ILE A 13 -0.20 0.14 3.49
N VAL A 14 1.01 -0.37 3.71
CA VAL A 14 2.06 -0.37 2.69
C VAL A 14 1.78 -1.47 1.67
N VAL A 15 1.54 -1.07 0.42
CA VAL A 15 1.27 -2.00 -0.68
C VAL A 15 2.56 -2.48 -1.33
N ALA A 16 3.54 -1.58 -1.44
CA ALA A 16 4.77 -1.84 -2.15
C ALA A 16 5.91 -1.01 -1.55
N ALA A 17 7.03 -1.68 -1.27
CA ALA A 17 8.24 -1.08 -0.72
C ALA A 17 9.45 -1.31 -1.65
N ARG A 18 9.21 -1.44 -2.96
CA ARG A 18 10.23 -1.79 -3.97
C ARG A 18 11.22 -0.67 -4.28
N MET A 19 10.92 0.56 -3.88
CA MET A 19 11.72 1.74 -4.20
C MET A 19 12.61 2.12 -3.02
N GLN A 20 13.84 2.56 -3.31
CA GLN A 20 14.76 3.03 -2.29
C GLN A 20 14.16 4.19 -1.48
N HIS A 21 14.17 4.05 -0.15
CA HIS A 21 13.64 5.02 0.83
C HIS A 21 12.22 5.54 0.53
N THR A 22 11.38 4.72 -0.12
CA THR A 22 10.03 5.11 -0.53
C THR A 22 9.08 3.93 -0.41
N ALA A 23 7.94 4.15 0.24
CA ALA A 23 6.86 3.18 0.30
C ALA A 23 5.60 3.75 -0.37
N THR A 24 4.83 2.88 -1.02
CA THR A 24 3.50 3.21 -1.52
C THR A 24 2.48 2.80 -0.48
N VAL A 25 1.83 3.79 0.12
CA VAL A 25 0.80 3.59 1.15
C VAL A 25 -0.56 3.73 0.51
N GLU A 26 -1.49 2.85 0.87
CA GLU A 26 -2.88 2.95 0.45
C GLU A 26 -3.84 2.83 1.63
N TRP A 27 -4.99 3.49 1.50
CA TRP A 27 -6.12 3.26 2.39
C TRP A 27 -7.43 3.28 1.60
N PRO A 28 -8.40 2.42 1.98
CA PRO A 28 -9.72 2.42 1.38
C PRO A 28 -10.50 3.65 1.86
N ARG A 29 -11.31 4.22 0.96
CA ARG A 29 -12.32 5.22 1.30
C ARG A 29 -13.59 4.95 0.52
N ARG A 30 -14.74 5.35 1.07
CA ARG A 30 -16.02 5.26 0.36
C ARG A 30 -16.29 6.63 -0.26
N LYS A 31 -16.59 6.67 -1.57
CA LYS A 31 -17.00 7.91 -2.25
C LYS A 31 -18.49 7.82 -2.54
N ASN A 32 -19.23 8.86 -2.17
CA ASN A 32 -20.66 8.95 -2.45
C ASN A 32 -20.87 9.40 -3.90
N VAL A 33 -21.70 8.67 -4.65
CA VAL A 33 -22.13 9.04 -6.00
C VAL A 33 -23.52 9.66 -5.89
N GLN A 34 -23.57 11.00 -5.84
CA GLN A 34 -24.80 11.76 -5.56
C GLN A 34 -25.99 11.37 -6.43
N LYS A 35 -25.79 11.20 -7.75
CA LYS A 35 -26.88 10.83 -8.68
C LYS A 35 -27.59 9.51 -8.32
N TYR A 36 -26.87 8.56 -7.72
CA TYR A 36 -27.38 7.22 -7.45
C TYR A 36 -27.50 6.90 -5.96
N GLU A 37 -27.15 7.84 -5.08
CA GLU A 37 -27.14 7.68 -3.61
C GLU A 37 -26.41 6.41 -3.14
N ARG A 38 -25.39 5.99 -3.91
CA ARG A 38 -24.61 4.78 -3.67
C ARG A 38 -23.17 5.13 -3.34
N TYR A 39 -22.55 4.28 -2.52
CA TYR A 39 -21.13 4.40 -2.19
C TYR A 39 -20.29 3.47 -3.05
N GLU A 40 -19.34 4.05 -3.80
CA GLU A 40 -18.30 3.29 -4.46
C GLU A 40 -17.12 3.04 -3.51
N LYS A 41 -16.52 1.85 -3.62
CA LYS A 41 -15.27 1.51 -2.94
C LYS A 41 -14.12 2.14 -3.72
N ALA A 42 -13.50 3.16 -3.15
CA ALA A 42 -12.31 3.82 -3.70
C ALA A 42 -11.08 3.54 -2.84
N ARG A 43 -9.90 3.76 -3.41
CA ARG A 43 -8.62 3.71 -2.70
C ARG A 43 -7.79 4.91 -3.07
N THR A 44 -7.10 5.48 -2.10
CA THR A 44 -6.11 6.53 -2.33
C THR A 44 -4.73 5.92 -2.16
N ARG A 45 -3.83 6.13 -3.13
CA ARG A 45 -2.45 5.67 -3.08
C ARG A 45 -1.51 6.87 -3.07
N VAL A 46 -0.55 6.86 -2.15
CA VAL A 46 0.40 7.96 -1.96
C VAL A 46 1.80 7.41 -1.81
N LYS A 47 2.79 8.10 -2.37
CA LYS A 47 4.20 7.79 -2.16
C LYS A 47 4.69 8.55 -0.93
N ALA A 48 5.10 7.80 0.09
CA ALA A 48 5.67 8.35 1.31
C ALA A 48 7.17 8.08 1.37
N HIS A 49 7.92 9.02 1.95
CA HIS A 49 9.32 8.79 2.28
C HIS A 49 9.42 7.82 3.46
N ASN A 50 10.19 6.75 3.26
CA ASN A 50 10.47 5.74 4.26
C ASN A 50 11.88 5.98 4.83
N PRO A 51 12.02 6.53 6.04
CA PRO A 51 13.32 6.70 6.66
C PRO A 51 13.93 5.34 7.03
N PRO A 52 15.27 5.21 7.04
CA PRO A 52 15.94 3.93 7.31
C PRO A 52 15.66 3.39 8.71
N GLU A 53 15.33 4.26 9.67
CA GLU A 53 15.01 3.90 11.05
C GLU A 53 13.69 3.12 11.19
N ILE A 54 12.68 3.45 10.38
CA ILE A 54 11.36 2.81 10.44
C ILE A 54 11.32 1.58 9.54
N ASN A 55 11.99 1.65 8.39
CA ASN A 55 12.11 0.59 7.39
C ASN A 55 10.80 -0.21 7.19
N ALA A 56 9.72 0.50 6.85
CA ALA A 56 8.42 -0.13 6.63
C ALA A 56 8.45 -1.10 5.43
N GLN A 57 7.89 -2.30 5.63
CA GLN A 57 7.81 -3.37 4.64
C GLN A 57 6.39 -3.51 4.09
N GLU A 58 6.22 -4.34 3.06
CA GLU A 58 4.91 -4.61 2.46
C GLU A 58 3.99 -5.31 3.48
N GLY A 59 2.74 -4.84 3.61
CA GLY A 59 1.78 -5.34 4.59
C GLY A 59 1.81 -4.63 5.95
N ASP A 60 2.71 -3.68 6.17
CA ASP A 60 2.69 -2.88 7.41
C ASP A 60 1.59 -1.82 7.41
N ILE A 61 0.93 -1.65 8.57
CA ILE A 61 0.07 -0.50 8.84
C ILE A 61 0.95 0.62 9.38
N VAL A 62 1.01 1.71 8.61
CA VAL A 62 1.85 2.86 8.88
C VAL A 62 1.03 4.13 9.05
N ARG A 63 1.53 5.01 9.91
CA ARG A 63 1.05 6.38 10.05
C ARG A 63 1.95 7.31 9.24
N ILE A 64 1.33 8.00 8.29
CA ILE A 64 2.00 8.99 7.44
C ILE A 64 1.57 10.40 7.84
N VAL A 65 2.51 11.31 7.81
CA VAL A 65 2.29 12.72 8.11
C VAL A 65 2.71 13.56 6.91
N GLU A 66 1.93 14.60 6.63
CA GLU A 66 2.26 15.60 5.61
C GLU A 66 3.56 16.33 5.95
N CYS A 67 4.36 16.58 4.91
CA CYS A 67 5.63 17.27 5.02
C CYS A 67 5.83 18.21 3.84
N LYS A 68 6.90 19.01 3.88
CA LYS A 68 7.34 19.76 2.70
C LYS A 68 7.53 18.80 1.51
N PRO A 69 7.34 19.25 0.26
CA PRO A 69 7.68 18.44 -0.90
C PRO A 69 9.13 17.93 -0.81
N LEU A 70 9.29 16.60 -0.79
CA LEU A 70 10.60 15.92 -0.86
C LEU A 70 10.93 15.55 -2.31
N SER A 71 9.90 15.36 -3.14
CA SER A 71 10.00 15.07 -4.57
C SER A 71 8.66 15.41 -5.24
N LYS A 72 8.56 15.24 -6.56
CA LYS A 72 7.34 15.51 -7.36
C LYS A 72 6.08 14.82 -6.83
N THR A 73 6.22 13.65 -6.22
CA THR A 73 5.08 12.86 -5.70
C THR A 73 5.17 12.60 -4.20
N LYS A 74 6.30 12.95 -3.56
CA LYS A 74 6.56 12.64 -2.16
C LYS A 74 6.30 13.88 -1.32
N HIS A 75 5.11 13.95 -0.74
CA HIS A 75 4.67 15.02 0.16
C HIS A 75 4.38 14.51 1.57
N PHE A 76 4.69 13.24 1.84
CA PHE A 76 4.41 12.57 3.09
C PHE A 76 5.64 11.82 3.58
N ILE A 77 5.77 11.73 4.90
CA ILE A 77 6.79 10.94 5.58
C ILE A 77 6.11 9.90 6.47
N ILE A 78 6.69 8.71 6.56
CA ILE A 78 6.26 7.71 7.54
C ILE A 78 6.85 8.10 8.89
N THR A 79 6.00 8.17 9.91
CA THR A 79 6.41 8.54 11.28
C THR A 79 6.37 7.35 12.22
N GLU A 80 5.41 6.45 12.03
CA GLU A 80 5.22 5.34 12.95
C GLU A 80 4.73 4.10 12.20
N LYS A 81 5.24 2.94 12.61
CA LYS A 81 4.74 1.62 12.24
C LYS A 81 3.88 1.11 13.37
N ILE A 82 2.57 0.98 13.13
CA ILE A 82 1.60 0.66 14.17
C ILE A 82 1.50 -0.86 14.37
N LYS A 83 1.27 -1.59 13.27
CA LYS A 83 1.07 -3.05 13.27
C LYS A 83 1.57 -3.65 11.96
N HIS A 84 1.91 -4.93 11.98
CA HIS A 84 2.12 -5.73 10.78
C HIS A 84 0.85 -6.51 10.48
N GLU A 85 0.23 -6.34 9.30
CA GLU A 85 -0.93 -7.17 8.95
C GLU A 85 -0.49 -8.60 8.65
N LYS A 86 -1.12 -9.57 9.32
CA LYS A 86 -0.94 -11.01 9.02
C LYS A 86 -1.71 -11.46 7.78
N LEU A 87 -2.74 -10.70 7.39
CA LEU A 87 -3.62 -10.99 6.24
C LEU A 87 -2.90 -10.84 4.89
N PHE A 88 -1.78 -10.11 4.86
CA PHE A 88 -1.02 -9.91 3.64
C PHE A 88 -0.32 -11.20 3.19
N ALA A 89 0.26 -11.95 4.14
CA ALA A 89 0.87 -13.26 3.89
C ALA A 89 -0.14 -14.27 3.31
N ALA A 90 -1.31 -14.40 3.97
CA ALA A 90 -2.37 -15.29 3.50
C ALA A 90 -2.89 -14.92 2.09
N LYS A 91 -2.92 -13.63 1.74
CA LYS A 91 -3.27 -13.19 0.37
C LYS A 91 -2.19 -13.53 -0.66
N GLN A 92 -0.92 -13.45 -0.29
CA GLN A 92 0.19 -13.81 -1.18
C GLN A 92 0.18 -15.31 -1.46
N GLU A 93 0.01 -16.13 -0.43
CA GLU A 93 -0.09 -17.59 -0.54
C GLU A 93 -1.24 -17.99 -1.48
N LEU A 94 -2.44 -17.43 -1.28
CA LEU A 94 -3.59 -17.69 -2.17
C LEU A 94 -3.35 -17.24 -3.61
N GLN A 95 -2.61 -16.15 -3.83
CA GLN A 95 -2.25 -15.70 -5.18
C GLN A 95 -1.23 -16.64 -5.84
N GLU A 96 -0.27 -17.15 -5.09
CA GLU A 96 0.71 -18.11 -5.58
C GLU A 96 0.04 -19.45 -5.92
N GLU A 97 -0.81 -19.98 -5.05
CA GLU A 97 -1.63 -21.16 -5.33
C GLU A 97 -2.51 -20.98 -6.57
N GLY A 98 -3.09 -19.78 -6.74
CA GLY A 98 -3.90 -19.43 -7.91
C GLY A 98 -3.10 -19.39 -9.22
N LYS A 99 -1.83 -18.97 -9.19
CA LYS A 99 -0.92 -19.01 -10.36
C LYS A 99 -0.53 -20.43 -10.72
N VAL A 100 -0.12 -21.24 -9.75
CA VAL A 100 0.26 -22.64 -9.95
C VAL A 100 -0.90 -23.45 -10.57
N ARG A 101 -2.15 -23.21 -10.12
CA ARG A 101 -3.34 -23.85 -10.73
C ARG A 101 -3.59 -23.42 -12.18
N ARG A 102 -3.24 -22.18 -12.57
CA ARG A 102 -3.39 -21.69 -13.95
C ARG A 102 -2.33 -22.29 -14.87
N GLU A 103 -1.08 -22.35 -14.43
CA GLU A 103 0.03 -22.95 -15.19
C GLU A 103 -0.24 -24.43 -15.47
N LYS A 104 -0.65 -25.21 -14.46
CA LYS A 104 -1.05 -26.62 -14.62
C LYS A 104 -2.24 -26.84 -15.57
N LYS A 105 -3.10 -25.83 -15.76
CA LYS A 105 -4.22 -25.89 -16.72
C LYS A 105 -3.77 -25.58 -18.15
N GLN A 106 -2.73 -24.77 -18.31
CA GLN A 106 -2.15 -24.45 -19.63
C GLN A 106 -1.34 -25.62 -20.17
N GLU A 107 -0.55 -26.29 -19.34
CA GLU A 107 0.23 -27.47 -19.74
C GLU A 107 -0.69 -28.62 -20.21
N LYS A 108 -1.77 -28.89 -19.47
CA LYS A 108 -2.76 -29.92 -19.86
C LYS A 108 -3.52 -29.63 -21.15
N GLY A 109 -3.64 -28.36 -21.55
CA GLY A 109 -4.30 -27.97 -22.80
C GLY A 109 -3.34 -27.90 -24.00
N GLN A 110 -2.05 -28.12 -23.79
CA GLN A 110 -1.05 -28.26 -24.87
C GLN A 110 -0.77 -29.73 -25.21
N GLU A 111 -1.17 -30.67 -24.34
CA GLU A 111 -1.04 -32.12 -24.53
C GLU A 111 -2.31 -32.79 -25.11
N GLU A 112 -3.42 -32.07 -25.23
CA GLU A 112 -4.66 -32.46 -25.96
C GLU A 112 -4.71 -31.80 -27.34
#